data_AF-K4KB81-F1
#
_entry.id   AF-K4KB81-F1
#
_cell.length_a   1.000
_cell.length_b   1.000
_cell.length_c   1.000
_cell.angle_alpha   90.00
_cell.angle_beta   90.00
_cell.angle_gamma   90.00
#
_symmetry.space_group_name_H-M   'P 1'
#
loop_
_entity.id
_entity.type
_entity.pdbx_description
1 polymer ?
#
loop_
_entity_poly.entity_id
_entity_poly.type
_entity_poly.pdbx_seq_one_letter_code
_entity_poly.pdbx_strand_id
1 'polypeptide(L)'
;GTHIWIDHCTFEEYPLVEVDVKRSSHNITISWSRFENAQTGVLFGLAGGIIMDTAQSLTMHHNYFAGMSDDGILSHGGELHAYNNYYE
;
A
#
# COMPACT_ATOMS: atom_id res chain seq x y z
N GLY A 1 -1.85 -9.61 -9.15
CA GLY A 1 -1.15 -9.32 -10.41
C GLY A 1 0.34 -9.32 -10.18
N THR A 2 1.15 -9.28 -11.25
CA THR A 2 2.63 -9.22 -11.10
C THR A 2 3.19 -8.13 -11.99
N HIS A 3 4.29 -7.50 -11.59
CA HIS A 3 4.97 -6.45 -12.36
C HIS A 3 4.06 -5.26 -12.66
N ILE A 4 3.57 -4.63 -11.59
CA ILE A 4 2.67 -3.48 -11.65
C ILE A 4 3.40 -2.26 -11.10
N TRP A 5 3.28 -1.13 -11.79
CA TRP A 5 3.80 0.16 -11.36
C TRP A 5 2.67 1.18 -11.29
N ILE A 6 2.52 1.80 -10.12
CA ILE A 6 1.60 2.92 -9.85
C ILE A 6 2.48 4.13 -9.55
N ASP A 7 2.37 5.19 -10.34
CA ASP A 7 3.27 6.32 -10.28
C ASP A 7 2.55 7.64 -10.55
N HIS A 8 2.90 8.70 -9.83
CA HIS A 8 2.33 10.06 -10.00
C HIS A 8 0.80 10.10 -10.01
N CYS A 9 0.17 9.26 -9.18
CA CYS A 9 -1.28 9.23 -9.00
C CYS A 9 -1.71 10.00 -7.74
N THR A 10 -2.95 10.48 -7.72
CA THR A 10 -3.60 11.03 -6.52
C THR A 10 -4.84 10.19 -6.19
N PHE A 11 -4.95 9.78 -4.94
CA PHE A 11 -6.11 9.14 -4.33
C PHE A 11 -6.62 10.12 -3.25
N GLU A 12 -7.85 10.64 -3.39
CA GLU A 12 -8.28 11.89 -2.71
C GLU A 12 -9.34 11.71 -1.61
N GLU A 13 -10.13 10.63 -1.64
CA GLU A 13 -11.08 10.29 -0.56
C GLU A 13 -11.65 8.87 -0.76
N TYR A 14 -11.50 8.00 0.25
CA TYR A 14 -12.17 6.70 0.27
C TYR A 14 -12.41 6.23 1.72
N PRO A 15 -13.60 5.74 2.09
CA PRO A 15 -13.94 5.50 3.50
C PRO A 15 -13.12 4.40 4.18
N LEU A 16 -12.45 3.52 3.42
CA LEU A 16 -11.68 2.39 3.93
C LEU A 16 -10.25 2.42 3.39
N VAL A 17 -9.94 1.54 2.44
CA VAL A 17 -8.61 1.35 1.86
C VAL A 17 -8.57 1.87 0.41
N GLU A 18 -7.63 2.76 0.07
CA GLU A 18 -7.51 3.29 -1.29
C GLU A 18 -6.88 2.29 -2.27
N VAL A 19 -5.81 1.59 -1.86
CA VAL A 19 -5.13 0.58 -2.69
C VAL A 19 -4.91 -0.72 -1.93
N ASP A 20 -5.35 -1.82 -2.54
CA ASP A 20 -5.25 -3.18 -2.02
C ASP A 20 -4.25 -4.03 -2.82
N VAL A 21 -3.16 -4.46 -2.18
CA VAL A 21 -2.21 -5.44 -2.72
C VAL A 21 -2.41 -6.78 -2.02
N LYS A 22 -3.13 -7.70 -2.67
CA LYS A 22 -3.61 -8.97 -2.09
C LYS A 22 -3.41 -10.17 -3.03
N ARG A 23 -3.65 -11.39 -2.51
CA ARG A 23 -3.74 -12.67 -3.25
C ARG A 23 -2.50 -12.97 -4.10
N SER A 24 -1.36 -13.11 -3.42
CA SER A 24 -0.03 -13.36 -3.98
C SER A 24 0.42 -12.36 -5.05
N SER A 25 -0.08 -11.12 -5.00
CA SER A 25 0.41 -10.08 -5.89
C SER A 25 1.83 -9.67 -5.53
N HIS A 26 2.75 -9.65 -6.49
CA HIS A 26 4.17 -9.47 -6.25
C HIS A 26 4.85 -8.64 -7.36
N ASN A 27 6.04 -8.11 -7.06
CA ASN A 27 6.81 -7.19 -7.91
C ASN A 27 6.01 -5.91 -8.20
N ILE A 28 5.49 -5.30 -7.13
CA ILE A 28 4.71 -4.06 -7.22
C ILE A 28 5.56 -2.90 -6.73
N THR A 29 5.53 -1.78 -7.46
CA THR A 29 6.09 -0.50 -7.02
C THR A 29 4.99 0.55 -7.01
N ILE A 30 4.87 1.28 -5.91
CA ILE A 30 4.05 2.48 -5.81
C ILE A 30 4.98 3.64 -5.45
N SER A 31 5.04 4.64 -6.33
CA SER A 31 5.97 5.75 -6.20
C SER A 31 5.34 7.10 -6.52
N TRP A 32 5.90 8.16 -5.92
CA TRP A 32 5.55 9.55 -6.24
C TRP A 32 4.04 9.86 -6.25
N SER A 33 3.27 9.11 -5.46
CA SER A 33 1.80 9.19 -5.43
C SER A 33 1.31 9.81 -4.12
N ARG A 34 0.10 10.36 -4.14
CA ARG A 34 -0.57 10.99 -2.99
C ARG A 34 -1.77 10.16 -2.56
N PHE A 35 -1.88 9.91 -1.26
CA PHE A 35 -2.95 9.17 -0.60
C PHE A 35 -3.56 10.09 0.46
N GLU A 36 -4.85 10.44 0.30
CA GLU A 36 -5.49 11.50 1.07
C GLU A 36 -6.88 11.09 1.55
N ASN A 37 -7.19 11.37 2.82
CA ASN A 37 -8.54 11.26 3.40
C ASN A 37 -9.16 9.84 3.31
N ALA A 38 -8.48 8.86 3.90
CA ALA A 38 -8.96 7.49 3.98
C ALA A 38 -8.71 6.87 5.36
N GLN A 39 -9.31 5.71 5.64
CA GLN A 39 -8.91 4.96 6.83
C GLN A 39 -7.46 4.46 6.67
N THR A 40 -7.16 3.89 5.50
CA THR A 40 -5.85 3.36 5.17
C THR A 40 -5.48 3.67 3.73
N GLY A 41 -4.24 4.11 3.47
CA GLY A 41 -3.78 4.39 2.10
C GLY A 41 -3.56 3.10 1.31
N VAL A 42 -2.62 2.27 1.78
CA VAL A 42 -2.27 1.00 1.14
C VAL A 42 -2.40 -0.17 2.10
N LEU A 43 -3.18 -1.19 1.73
CA LEU A 43 -3.23 -2.46 2.44
C LEU A 43 -2.42 -3.52 1.67
N PHE A 44 -1.39 -4.05 2.32
CA PHE A 44 -0.49 -5.08 1.81
C PHE A 44 -0.74 -6.40 2.53
N GLY A 45 -1.45 -7.31 1.85
CA GLY A 45 -1.82 -8.63 2.36
C GLY A 45 -3.21 -8.68 3.01
N LEU A 46 -3.82 -9.87 2.98
CA LEU A 46 -5.07 -10.15 3.68
C LEU A 46 -4.80 -10.36 5.18
N ALA A 47 -5.66 -9.82 6.04
CA ALA A 47 -5.65 -10.17 7.46
C ALA A 47 -6.12 -11.63 7.64
N GLY A 48 -5.35 -12.45 8.37
CA GLY A 48 -5.76 -13.79 8.78
C GLY A 48 -4.65 -14.85 8.75
N GLY A 49 -4.68 -15.76 9.73
CA GLY A 49 -3.63 -16.77 9.95
C GLY A 49 -3.74 -18.07 9.14
N ILE A 50 -4.71 -18.20 8.22
CA ILE A 50 -4.94 -19.46 7.48
C ILE A 50 -4.15 -19.52 6.16
N ILE A 51 -3.92 -18.37 5.52
CA ILE A 51 -3.07 -18.25 4.32
C ILE A 51 -2.24 -16.98 4.45
N MET A 52 -0.99 -17.12 4.89
CA MET A 52 -0.01 -16.04 4.78
C MET A 52 0.49 -15.98 3.35
N ASP A 53 0.34 -14.82 2.73
CA ASP A 53 0.66 -14.59 1.33
C ASP A 53 2.15 -14.24 1.18
N THR A 54 3.02 -15.21 1.52
CA THR A 54 4.47 -14.96 1.71
C THR A 54 5.23 -14.61 0.43
N ALA A 55 4.65 -14.90 -0.74
CA ALA A 55 5.26 -14.57 -2.03
C ALA A 55 5.00 -13.11 -2.46
N GLN A 56 4.23 -12.33 -1.71
CA GLN A 56 3.95 -10.94 -2.05
C GLN A 56 5.18 -10.06 -1.85
N SER A 57 5.38 -9.11 -2.77
CA SER A 57 6.42 -8.08 -2.66
C SER A 57 5.92 -6.72 -3.12
N LEU A 58 6.23 -5.70 -2.32
CA LEU A 58 5.79 -4.32 -2.53
C LEU A 58 6.94 -3.35 -2.19
N THR A 59 7.25 -2.45 -3.12
CA THR A 59 8.11 -1.30 -2.89
C THR A 59 7.27 -0.03 -2.83
N MET A 60 7.45 0.77 -1.79
CA MET A 60 6.73 2.02 -1.54
C MET A 60 7.75 3.14 -1.36
N HIS A 61 7.82 4.10 -2.28
CA HIS A 61 8.77 5.21 -2.11
C HIS A 61 8.32 6.56 -2.62
N HIS A 62 8.76 7.63 -1.95
CA HIS A 62 8.45 9.01 -2.36
C HIS A 62 6.95 9.31 -2.43
N ASN A 63 6.12 8.56 -1.69
CA ASN A 63 4.69 8.82 -1.61
C ASN A 63 4.37 9.80 -0.48
N TYR A 64 3.24 10.50 -0.63
CA TYR A 64 2.69 11.42 0.35
C TYR A 64 1.40 10.83 0.94
N PHE A 65 1.33 10.73 2.26
CA PHE A 65 0.15 10.29 2.99
C PHE A 65 -0.35 11.42 3.90
N ALA A 66 -1.63 11.81 3.77
CA ALA A 66 -2.24 12.81 4.63
C ALA A 66 -3.69 12.44 4.98
N GLY A 67 -4.11 12.73 6.21
CA GLY A 67 -5.48 12.46 6.64
C GLY A 67 -5.84 10.97 6.67
N MET A 68 -4.87 10.09 6.90
CA MET A 68 -5.14 8.67 7.17
C MET A 68 -5.65 8.52 8.61
N SER A 69 -6.82 7.89 8.82
CA SER A 69 -7.31 7.70 10.20
C SER A 69 -6.59 6.58 10.94
N ASP A 70 -6.08 5.58 10.21
CA ASP A 70 -5.40 4.42 10.78
C ASP A 70 -3.94 4.34 10.28
N ASP A 71 -3.73 4.01 9.00
CA ASP A 71 -2.42 3.63 8.48
C ASP A 71 -2.15 4.21 7.08
N GLY A 72 -0.97 4.77 6.82
CA GLY A 72 -0.55 5.03 5.44
C GLY A 72 -0.24 3.74 4.67
N ILE A 73 0.44 2.80 5.31
CA ILE A 73 0.75 1.47 4.77
C ILE A 73 0.49 0.42 5.85
N LEU A 74 -0.55 -0.39 5.69
CA LEU A 74 -0.87 -1.51 6.58
C LEU A 74 -0.36 -2.81 5.95
N SER A 75 0.64 -3.46 6.56
CA SER A 75 1.20 -4.73 6.07
C SER A 75 0.86 -5.92 6.99
N HIS A 76 0.40 -7.01 6.37
CA HIS A 76 0.11 -8.29 7.02
C HIS A 76 1.14 -9.39 6.66
N GLY A 77 2.33 -9.03 6.21
CA GLY A 77 3.40 -9.96 5.82
C GLY A 77 3.98 -9.65 4.43
N GLY A 78 4.67 -10.63 3.84
CA GLY A 78 5.38 -10.47 2.57
C GLY A 78 6.67 -9.64 2.68
N GLU A 79 7.29 -9.32 1.55
CA GLU A 79 8.47 -8.46 1.48
C GLU A 79 8.05 -7.01 1.18
N LEU A 80 8.09 -6.15 2.19
CA LEU A 80 7.83 -4.72 2.06
C LEU A 80 9.13 -3.92 2.14
N HIS A 81 9.43 -3.14 1.09
CA HIS A 81 10.48 -2.12 1.11
C HIS A 81 9.86 -0.73 1.03
N ALA A 82 9.80 -0.04 2.17
CA ALA A 82 9.25 1.31 2.26
C ALA A 82 10.37 2.32 2.61
N TYR A 83 10.63 3.29 1.74
CA TYR A 83 11.66 4.30 1.95
C TYR A 83 11.28 5.67 1.38
N ASN A 84 11.73 6.76 2.03
CA ASN A 84 11.43 8.15 1.62
C ASN A 84 9.94 8.47 1.38
N ASN A 85 9.01 7.78 2.05
CA ASN A 85 7.62 8.23 2.10
C ASN A 85 7.47 9.35 3.15
N TYR A 86 6.57 10.29 2.90
CA TYR A 86 6.19 11.33 3.85
C TYR A 86 4.80 11.04 4.41
N TYR A 87 4.68 11.09 5.73
CA TYR A 87 3.43 10.91 6.47
C TYR A 87 3.20 12.19 7.27
N GLU A 88 2.07 12.85 7.03
CA GLU A 88 1.61 14.04 7.77
C GLU A 88 0.93 13.68 9.09
#